data_AF-A0A4Q3B1K1-F1
#
_entry.id   AF-A0A4Q3B1K1-F1
#
_cell.length_a   1.000
_cell.length_b   1.000
_cell.length_c   1.000
_cell.angle_alpha   90.00
_cell.angle_beta   90.00
_cell.angle_gamma   90.00
#
_symmetry.space_group_name_H-M   'P 1'
#
loop_
_entity.id
_entity.type
_entity.pdbx_description
1 polymer ?
#
loop_
_entity_poly.entity_id
_entity_poly.type
_entity_poly.pdbx_seq_one_letter_code
_entity_poly.pdbx_strand_id
1 'polypeptide(L)'
;MTEKLLQYIWQFQYFNARNLQTINGDPVQIIRNGMYNTNQGPDFINARIKVGDTEWAGSIELHVKSSDWIAHKHADDSNYKNVILHVVWQHDNNVELAFPTLELQSCISSVLLNKYDELMQSAQFIPCQQHILNIPEITLTAWKERLLVERLQQRSRHIEQLLSKNNQHWEEVFWWMLAKNFGIRINADSFEKIAQTIPINILAK
;
A
#
# COMPACT_ATOMS: atom_id res chain seq x y z
N MET A 1 -12.38 -15.95 -0.09
CA MET A 1 -11.73 -14.93 0.74
C MET A 1 -10.36 -15.43 1.19
N THR A 2 -9.34 -14.58 1.17
CA THR A 2 -8.00 -14.86 1.71
C THR A 2 -7.60 -13.74 2.68
N GLU A 3 -6.70 -14.01 3.62
CA GLU A 3 -6.22 -13.00 4.58
C GLU A 3 -5.61 -11.80 3.86
N LYS A 4 -4.77 -12.05 2.84
CA LYS A 4 -4.18 -10.99 2.01
C LYS A 4 -5.22 -10.05 1.39
N LEU A 5 -6.35 -10.59 0.92
CA LEU A 5 -7.44 -9.76 0.39
C LEU A 5 -8.14 -8.99 1.51
N LEU A 6 -8.40 -9.62 2.65
CA LEU A 6 -9.00 -8.96 3.81
C LEU A 6 -8.12 -7.81 4.34
N GLN A 7 -6.81 -8.02 4.43
CA GLN A 7 -5.81 -7.02 4.78
C GLN A 7 -5.80 -5.87 3.78
N TYR A 8 -5.85 -6.16 2.48
CA TYR A 8 -5.97 -5.13 1.45
C TYR A 8 -7.27 -4.31 1.59
N ILE A 9 -8.39 -4.99 1.79
CA ILE A 9 -9.70 -4.35 2.01
C ILE A 9 -9.66 -3.47 3.26
N TRP A 10 -9.02 -3.90 4.34
CA TRP A 10 -8.83 -3.11 5.54
C TRP A 10 -7.89 -1.92 5.33
N GLN A 11 -6.74 -2.13 4.70
CA GLN A 11 -5.73 -1.08 4.48
C GLN A 11 -6.32 0.11 3.72
N PHE A 12 -7.16 -0.16 2.72
CA PHE A 12 -7.76 0.87 1.86
C PHE A 12 -9.23 1.17 2.21
N GLN A 13 -9.76 0.55 3.27
CA GLN A 13 -11.13 0.74 3.76
C GLN A 13 -12.21 0.47 2.68
N TYR A 14 -12.04 -0.61 1.90
CA TYR A 14 -12.98 -1.03 0.85
C TYR A 14 -14.20 -1.79 1.40
N PHE A 15 -14.87 -1.20 2.38
CA PHE A 15 -16.09 -1.73 3.00
C PHE A 15 -16.95 -0.58 3.51
N ASN A 16 -18.22 -0.87 3.81
CA ASN A 16 -19.09 0.13 4.41
C ASN A 16 -18.72 0.36 5.87
N ALA A 17 -17.97 1.43 6.13
CA ALA A 17 -17.59 1.83 7.48
C ALA A 17 -18.70 2.59 8.24
N ARG A 18 -19.91 2.73 7.67
CA ARG A 18 -21.05 3.36 8.36
C ARG A 18 -21.66 2.36 9.33
N ASN A 19 -21.78 2.75 10.59
CA ASN A 19 -22.41 1.96 11.65
C ASN A 19 -21.76 0.59 11.87
N LEU A 20 -20.42 0.51 11.82
CA LEU A 20 -19.72 -0.70 12.22
C LEU A 20 -20.07 -1.02 13.68
N GLN A 21 -20.23 -2.31 13.97
CA GLN A 21 -20.51 -2.81 15.30
C GLN A 21 -19.65 -4.04 15.58
N THR A 22 -19.28 -4.24 16.83
CA THR A 22 -18.67 -5.49 17.28
C THR A 22 -19.69 -6.63 17.15
N ILE A 23 -19.23 -7.88 17.25
CA ILE A 23 -20.12 -9.05 17.34
C ILE A 23 -21.11 -8.97 18.53
N ASN A 24 -20.80 -8.14 19.53
CA ASN A 24 -21.66 -7.89 20.70
C ASN A 24 -22.61 -6.69 20.53
N GLY A 25 -22.54 -5.99 19.39
CA GLY A 25 -23.40 -4.83 19.08
C GLY A 25 -22.83 -3.47 19.48
N ASP A 26 -21.62 -3.41 20.06
CA ASP A 26 -21.01 -2.13 20.44
C ASP A 26 -20.59 -1.35 19.19
N PRO A 27 -20.90 -0.05 19.08
CA PRO A 27 -20.53 0.74 17.91
C PRO A 27 -19.01 0.87 17.81
N VAL A 28 -18.47 0.68 16.61
CA VAL A 28 -17.05 0.80 16.28
C VAL A 28 -16.85 1.99 15.34
N GLN A 29 -15.91 2.86 15.67
CA GLN A 29 -15.44 3.93 14.80
C GLN A 29 -13.94 3.77 14.56
N ILE A 30 -13.54 3.68 13.30
CA ILE A 30 -12.13 3.63 12.92
C ILE A 30 -11.61 5.07 12.83
N ILE A 31 -10.75 5.47 13.78
CA ILE A 31 -10.08 6.79 13.78
C ILE A 31 -8.82 6.71 12.91
N ARG A 32 -8.05 5.62 13.05
CA ARG A 32 -6.89 5.27 12.25
C ARG A 32 -6.84 3.75 12.12
N ASN A 33 -6.92 3.23 10.90
CA ASN A 33 -6.90 1.79 10.60
C ASN A 33 -5.55 1.09 10.85
N GLY A 34 -4.49 1.86 11.11
CA GLY A 34 -3.14 1.37 11.38
C GLY A 34 -2.24 1.38 10.15
N MET A 35 -0.97 1.05 10.36
CA MET A 35 0.03 0.88 9.29
C MET A 35 0.24 -0.61 9.07
N TYR A 36 0.17 -1.04 7.81
CA TYR A 36 0.38 -2.43 7.42
C TYR A 36 1.77 -2.90 7.86
N ASN A 37 1.82 -3.97 8.65
CA ASN A 37 3.04 -4.55 9.18
C ASN A 37 3.53 -5.65 8.23
N THR A 38 4.78 -5.55 7.78
CA THR A 38 5.43 -6.58 6.95
C THR A 38 6.41 -7.44 7.75
N ASN A 39 6.48 -7.24 9.07
CA ASN A 39 7.33 -7.98 9.99
C ASN A 39 6.48 -8.90 10.87
N GLN A 40 7.13 -9.60 11.81
CA GLN A 40 6.44 -10.42 12.79
C GLN A 40 5.46 -9.59 13.65
N GLY A 41 4.38 -10.25 14.09
CA GLY A 41 3.35 -9.68 14.95
C GLY A 41 2.07 -9.35 14.19
N PRO A 42 1.19 -8.52 14.77
CA PRO A 42 -0.11 -8.25 14.19
C PRO A 42 -0.06 -7.58 12.82
N ASP A 43 -1.11 -7.79 12.01
CA ASP A 43 -1.20 -7.29 10.63
C ASP A 43 -1.11 -5.76 10.50
N PHE A 44 -1.66 -5.01 11.47
CA PHE A 44 -1.61 -3.56 11.47
C PHE A 44 -1.16 -3.02 12.83
N ILE A 45 -0.23 -2.07 12.81
CA ILE A 45 0.30 -1.43 14.02
C ILE A 45 -0.08 0.05 14.08
N ASN A 46 -0.08 0.64 15.28
CA ASN A 46 -0.38 2.07 15.51
C ASN A 46 -1.78 2.50 15.02
N ALA A 47 -2.76 1.62 15.19
CA ALA A 47 -4.16 1.91 14.96
C ALA A 47 -4.79 2.68 16.15
N ARG A 48 -5.88 3.39 15.86
CA ARG A 48 -6.75 4.04 16.84
C ARG A 48 -8.20 3.80 16.46
N ILE A 49 -9.00 3.31 17.40
CA ILE A 49 -10.43 3.07 17.19
C ILE A 49 -11.20 3.53 18.41
N LYS A 50 -12.49 3.79 18.24
CA LYS A 50 -13.43 3.98 19.34
C LYS A 50 -14.42 2.82 19.35
N VAL A 51 -14.63 2.21 20.52
CA VAL A 51 -15.62 1.15 20.72
C VAL A 51 -16.52 1.56 21.87
N GLY A 52 -17.82 1.75 21.60
CA GLY A 52 -18.71 2.44 22.52
C GLY A 52 -18.21 3.87 22.79
N ASP A 53 -17.92 4.17 24.05
CA ASP A 53 -17.34 5.46 24.48
C ASP A 53 -15.81 5.43 24.69
N THR A 54 -15.19 4.26 24.60
CA THR A 54 -13.77 4.07 24.89
C THR A 54 -12.93 4.19 23.63
N GLU A 55 -11.88 5.00 23.68
CA GLU A 55 -10.86 5.05 22.64
C GLU A 55 -9.71 4.09 22.95
N TRP A 56 -9.31 3.31 21.95
CA TRP A 56 -8.24 2.32 22.04
C TRP A 56 -7.11 2.68 21.07
N ALA A 57 -5.87 2.48 21.50
CA ALA A 57 -4.67 2.66 20.68
C ALA A 57 -3.78 1.41 20.77
N GLY A 58 -3.38 0.86 19.62
CA GLY A 58 -2.67 -0.42 19.58
C GLY A 58 -2.61 -1.02 18.19
N SER A 59 -2.67 -2.35 18.12
CA SER A 59 -2.56 -3.13 16.90
C SER A 59 -3.89 -3.79 16.52
N ILE A 60 -4.04 -4.15 15.26
CA ILE A 60 -5.22 -4.85 14.74
C ILE A 60 -4.74 -6.11 14.06
N GLU A 61 -5.42 -7.21 14.36
CA GLU A 61 -5.15 -8.51 13.76
C GLU A 61 -6.31 -8.93 12.87
N LEU A 62 -6.01 -9.45 11.68
CA LEU A 62 -7.02 -9.91 10.74
C LEU A 62 -6.96 -11.42 10.55
N HIS A 63 -8.13 -12.06 10.46
CA HIS A 63 -8.23 -13.45 10.06
C HIS A 63 -9.44 -13.69 9.16
N VAL A 64 -9.44 -14.77 8.38
CA VAL A 64 -10.65 -15.14 7.64
C VAL A 64 -11.73 -15.61 8.62
N LYS A 65 -11.35 -16.38 9.64
CA LYS A 65 -12.26 -16.90 10.65
C LYS A 65 -11.84 -16.45 12.05
N SER A 66 -12.79 -16.32 12.97
CA SER A 66 -12.44 -16.02 14.36
C SER A 66 -11.67 -17.17 15.02
N SER A 67 -11.98 -18.42 14.66
CA SER A 67 -11.27 -19.61 15.16
C SER A 67 -9.77 -19.64 14.83
N ASP A 68 -9.32 -18.91 13.80
CA ASP A 68 -7.92 -18.86 13.39
C ASP A 68 -7.03 -18.22 14.48
N TRP A 69 -7.58 -17.37 15.36
CA TRP A 69 -6.86 -16.83 16.51
C TRP A 69 -6.28 -17.95 17.41
N ILE A 70 -7.08 -18.99 17.63
CA ILE A 70 -6.68 -20.16 18.44
C ILE A 70 -5.72 -21.03 17.65
N ALA A 71 -5.99 -21.26 16.36
CA ALA A 71 -5.16 -22.08 15.49
C ALA A 71 -3.72 -21.55 15.40
N HIS A 72 -3.56 -20.22 15.37
CA HIS A 72 -2.26 -19.56 15.34
C HIS A 72 -1.60 -19.40 16.72
N LYS A 73 -2.29 -19.76 17.80
CA LYS A 73 -1.82 -19.65 19.20
C LYS A 73 -1.39 -18.25 19.59
N HIS A 74 -2.07 -17.23 19.05
CA HIS A 74 -1.74 -15.82 19.30
C HIS A 74 -1.92 -15.42 20.77
N ALA A 75 -2.77 -16.13 21.52
CA ALA A 75 -2.94 -15.92 22.95
C ALA A 75 -1.64 -16.09 23.76
N ASP A 76 -0.75 -16.99 23.32
CA ASP A 76 0.52 -17.29 24.01
C ASP A 76 1.69 -16.44 23.48
N ASP A 77 1.50 -15.70 22.38
CA ASP A 77 2.53 -14.88 21.75
C ASP A 77 2.50 -13.43 22.28
N SER A 78 3.60 -13.03 22.91
CA SER A 78 3.79 -11.68 23.45
C SER A 78 3.65 -10.55 22.42
N ASN A 79 3.86 -10.83 21.13
CA ASN A 79 3.73 -9.85 20.05
C ASN A 79 2.28 -9.35 19.87
N TYR A 80 1.28 -10.14 20.32
CA TYR A 80 -0.14 -9.85 20.14
C TYR A 80 -0.80 -9.21 21.37
N LYS A 81 -0.03 -8.96 22.44
CA LYS A 81 -0.55 -8.35 23.69
C LYS A 81 -1.14 -6.95 23.50
N ASN A 82 -0.71 -6.23 22.46
CA ASN A 82 -1.18 -4.88 22.15
C ASN A 82 -2.30 -4.86 21.09
N VAL A 83 -2.89 -6.02 20.74
CA VAL A 83 -4.05 -6.06 19.86
C VAL A 83 -5.25 -5.44 20.57
N ILE A 84 -5.94 -4.54 19.86
CA ILE A 84 -7.11 -3.80 20.36
C ILE A 84 -8.38 -4.13 19.58
N LEU A 85 -8.26 -4.87 18.47
CA LEU A 85 -9.37 -5.30 17.64
C LEU A 85 -8.97 -6.52 16.85
N HIS A 86 -9.82 -7.55 16.89
CA HIS A 86 -9.76 -8.68 15.96
C HIS A 86 -10.75 -8.42 14.84
N VAL A 87 -10.26 -8.25 13.62
CA VAL A 87 -11.11 -8.08 12.44
C VAL A 87 -11.19 -9.41 11.72
N VAL A 88 -12.41 -9.92 11.51
CA VAL A 88 -12.63 -11.18 10.83
C VAL A 88 -13.46 -10.99 9.58
N TRP A 89 -13.21 -11.83 8.57
CA TRP A 89 -14.18 -11.97 7.49
C TRP A 89 -15.47 -12.56 8.05
N GLN A 90 -15.39 -13.72 8.72
CA GLN A 90 -16.54 -14.43 9.29
C GLN A 90 -16.29 -14.80 10.75
N HIS A 91 -17.26 -14.54 11.62
CA HIS A 91 -17.26 -15.02 13.00
C HIS A 91 -17.84 -16.44 13.06
N ASP A 92 -16.97 -17.45 13.16
CA ASP A 92 -17.34 -18.88 13.11
C ASP A 92 -17.27 -19.58 14.47
N ASN A 93 -16.56 -18.99 15.43
CA ASN A 93 -16.45 -19.49 16.79
C ASN A 93 -16.30 -18.34 17.79
N ASN A 94 -16.84 -18.55 18.99
CA ASN A 94 -16.66 -17.59 20.08
C ASN A 94 -15.26 -17.80 20.70
N VAL A 95 -14.39 -16.80 20.55
CA VAL A 95 -13.04 -16.80 21.10
C VAL A 95 -13.02 -15.79 22.24
N GLU A 96 -12.59 -16.22 23.42
CA GLU A 96 -12.43 -15.33 24.56
C GLU A 96 -11.22 -14.41 24.34
N LEU A 97 -11.50 -13.14 24.07
CA LEU A 97 -10.50 -12.10 23.83
C LEU A 97 -10.72 -10.95 24.80
N ALA A 98 -9.62 -10.32 25.23
CA ALA A 98 -9.67 -9.13 26.08
C ALA A 98 -10.05 -7.84 25.33
N PHE A 99 -10.27 -7.95 24.02
CA PHE A 99 -10.56 -6.87 23.09
C PHE A 99 -11.67 -7.31 22.11
N PRO A 100 -12.37 -6.35 21.49
CA PRO A 100 -13.53 -6.67 20.66
C PRO A 100 -13.17 -7.35 19.33
N THR A 101 -14.19 -8.03 18.77
CA THR A 101 -14.15 -8.62 17.42
C THR A 101 -15.12 -7.89 16.50
N LEU A 102 -14.66 -7.55 15.30
CA LEU A 102 -15.45 -6.93 14.23
C LEU A 102 -15.54 -7.89 13.03
N GLU A 103 -16.76 -8.23 12.62
CA GLU A 103 -17.01 -9.02 11.39
C GLU A 103 -17.24 -8.09 10.19
N LEU A 104 -16.58 -8.35 9.06
CA LEU A 104 -16.69 -7.52 7.85
C LEU A 104 -17.46 -8.17 6.70
N GLN A 105 -17.84 -9.45 6.77
CA GLN A 105 -18.51 -10.13 5.65
C GLN A 105 -19.76 -9.40 5.15
N SER A 106 -20.59 -8.90 6.07
CA SER A 106 -21.80 -8.14 5.74
C SER A 106 -21.53 -6.68 5.32
N CYS A 107 -20.33 -6.16 5.59
CA CYS A 107 -19.93 -4.80 5.28
C CYS A 107 -19.26 -4.65 3.91
N ILE A 108 -18.85 -5.76 3.29
CA ILE A 108 -18.11 -5.77 2.02
C ILE A 108 -19.07 -6.12 0.87
N SER A 109 -19.01 -5.35 -0.21
CA SER A 109 -19.84 -5.60 -1.39
C SER A 109 -19.42 -6.88 -2.12
N SER A 110 -20.37 -7.77 -2.39
CA SER A 110 -20.14 -8.95 -3.22
C SER A 110 -19.68 -8.61 -4.64
N VAL A 111 -20.12 -7.47 -5.18
CA VAL A 111 -19.68 -6.98 -6.50
C VAL A 111 -18.18 -6.68 -6.50
N LEU A 112 -17.65 -6.12 -5.41
CA LEU A 112 -16.22 -5.85 -5.26
C LEU A 112 -15.42 -7.15 -5.21
N LEU A 113 -15.90 -8.15 -4.46
CA LEU A 113 -15.24 -9.45 -4.34
C LEU A 113 -15.23 -10.21 -5.67
N ASN A 114 -16.37 -10.26 -6.36
CA ASN A 114 -16.45 -10.88 -7.68
C ASN A 114 -15.50 -10.23 -8.68
N LYS A 115 -15.43 -8.89 -8.69
CA LYS A 115 -14.52 -8.15 -9.57
C LYS A 115 -13.05 -8.42 -9.23
N TYR A 116 -12.70 -8.53 -7.95
CA TYR A 116 -11.35 -8.91 -7.55
C TYR A 116 -11.01 -10.32 -8.02
N ASP A 117 -11.91 -11.28 -7.82
CA ASP A 117 -11.70 -12.67 -8.24
C ASP A 117 -11.56 -12.77 -9.77
N GLU A 118 -12.38 -12.06 -10.54
CA GLU A 118 -12.26 -11.96 -12.00
C GLU A 118 -10.88 -11.44 -12.43
N LEU A 119 -10.39 -10.38 -11.79
CA LEU A 119 -9.06 -9.82 -12.09
C LEU A 119 -7.94 -10.80 -11.72
N MET A 120 -8.04 -11.48 -10.58
CA MET A 120 -7.01 -12.41 -10.13
C MET A 120 -6.97 -13.72 -10.92
N GLN A 121 -8.11 -14.15 -11.48
CA GLN A 121 -8.22 -15.35 -12.31
C GLN A 121 -8.01 -15.07 -13.80
N SER A 122 -7.90 -13.81 -14.20
CA SER A 122 -7.68 -13.42 -15.59
C SER A 122 -6.35 -13.97 -16.12
N ALA A 123 -6.42 -14.71 -17.23
CA ALA A 123 -5.24 -15.21 -17.96
C ALA A 123 -4.62 -14.15 -18.89
N GLN A 124 -5.12 -12.91 -18.86
CA GLN A 124 -4.64 -11.84 -19.71
C GLN A 124 -3.30 -11.28 -19.23
N PHE A 125 -2.51 -10.70 -20.15
CA PHE A 125 -1.24 -10.06 -19.80
C PHE A 125 -1.41 -8.95 -18.77
N ILE A 126 -2.42 -8.10 -18.95
CA ILE A 126 -2.89 -7.15 -17.93
C ILE A 126 -4.33 -7.52 -17.58
N PRO A 127 -4.63 -7.88 -16.32
CA PRO A 127 -5.96 -8.34 -15.91
C PRO A 127 -7.13 -7.44 -16.31
N CYS A 128 -6.90 -6.12 -16.31
CA CYS A 128 -7.92 -5.12 -16.63
C CYS A 128 -7.86 -4.61 -18.08
N GLN A 129 -7.08 -5.22 -18.98
CA GLN A 129 -6.82 -4.66 -20.32
C GLN A 129 -8.10 -4.41 -21.15
N GLN A 130 -9.14 -5.22 -20.99
CA GLN A 130 -10.39 -5.04 -21.73
C GLN A 130 -11.10 -3.73 -21.38
N HIS A 131 -10.92 -3.21 -20.16
CA HIS A 131 -11.55 -1.96 -19.73
C HIS A 131 -10.98 -0.73 -20.45
N ILE A 132 -9.76 -0.82 -21.02
CA ILE A 132 -9.16 0.32 -21.73
C ILE A 132 -9.96 0.70 -22.98
N LEU A 133 -10.67 -0.26 -23.57
CA LEU A 133 -11.51 -0.05 -24.76
C LEU A 133 -12.75 0.80 -24.47
N ASN A 134 -13.15 0.90 -23.20
CA ASN A 134 -14.29 1.72 -22.76
C ASN A 134 -13.91 3.19 -22.55
N ILE A 135 -12.62 3.53 -22.68
CA ILE A 135 -12.13 4.90 -22.48
C ILE A 135 -12.13 5.62 -23.83
N PRO A 136 -12.75 6.82 -23.93
CA PRO A 136 -12.72 7.60 -25.16
C PRO A 136 -11.29 7.89 -25.63
N GLU A 137 -11.04 7.79 -26.93
CA GLU A 137 -9.71 7.98 -27.51
C GLU A 137 -9.11 9.35 -27.15
N ILE A 138 -9.93 10.41 -27.18
CA ILE A 138 -9.50 11.76 -26.79
C ILE A 138 -8.95 11.82 -25.36
N THR A 139 -9.54 11.06 -24.43
CA THR A 139 -9.08 10.98 -23.04
C THR A 139 -7.73 10.29 -22.95
N LEU A 140 -7.53 9.19 -23.69
CA LEU A 140 -6.25 8.49 -23.73
C LEU A 140 -5.15 9.35 -24.35
N THR A 141 -5.45 10.06 -25.42
CA THR A 141 -4.49 10.96 -26.09
C THR A 141 -4.08 12.10 -25.16
N ALA A 142 -5.05 12.83 -24.60
CA ALA A 142 -4.77 13.92 -23.66
C ALA A 142 -3.99 13.44 -22.42
N TRP A 143 -4.33 12.26 -21.88
CA TRP A 143 -3.60 11.69 -20.75
C TRP A 143 -2.15 11.34 -21.11
N LYS A 144 -1.90 10.74 -22.28
CA LYS A 144 -0.54 10.43 -22.75
C LYS A 144 0.31 11.69 -22.96
N GLU A 145 -0.26 12.72 -23.57
CA GLU A 145 0.41 14.02 -23.75
C GLU A 145 0.77 14.63 -22.39
N ARG A 146 -0.16 14.61 -21.44
CA ARG A 146 0.08 15.10 -20.08
C ARG A 146 1.21 14.32 -19.40
N LEU A 147 1.19 12.99 -19.46
CA LEU A 147 2.25 12.14 -18.89
C LEU A 147 3.62 12.41 -19.52
N LEU A 148 3.67 12.68 -20.83
CA LEU A 148 4.91 13.05 -21.51
C LEU A 148 5.48 14.36 -20.95
N VAL A 149 4.64 15.38 -20.82
CA VAL A 149 5.04 16.69 -20.27
C VAL A 149 5.50 16.54 -18.82
N GLU A 150 4.76 15.82 -17.98
CA GLU A 150 5.12 15.60 -16.57
C GLU A 150 6.45 14.86 -16.43
N ARG A 151 6.69 13.86 -17.28
CA ARG A 151 7.97 13.13 -17.33
C ARG A 151 9.11 14.06 -17.75
N LEU A 152 8.90 14.91 -18.75
CA LEU A 152 9.91 15.89 -19.19
C LEU A 152 10.21 16.87 -18.06
N GLN A 153 9.19 17.43 -17.41
CA GLN A 153 9.34 18.33 -16.26
C GLN A 153 10.07 17.67 -15.08
N GLN A 154 9.80 16.41 -14.80
CA GLN A 154 10.53 15.67 -13.76
C GLN A 154 12.03 15.53 -14.12
N ARG A 155 12.35 15.22 -15.38
CA ARG A 155 13.74 15.13 -15.85
C ARG A 155 14.45 16.48 -15.84
N SER A 156 13.79 17.53 -16.33
CA SER A 156 14.35 18.89 -16.33
C SER A 156 14.62 19.38 -14.92
N ARG A 157 13.69 19.19 -13.98
CA ARG A 157 13.90 19.58 -12.57
C ARG A 157 15.09 18.88 -11.94
N HIS A 158 15.32 17.61 -12.26
CA HIS A 158 16.51 16.88 -11.77
C HIS A 158 17.81 17.51 -12.29
N ILE A 159 17.87 17.82 -13.60
CA ILE A 159 19.02 18.48 -14.23
C ILE A 159 19.25 19.88 -13.65
N GLU A 160 18.19 20.67 -13.49
CA GLU A 160 18.24 22.02 -12.89
C GLU A 160 18.77 21.98 -11.44
N GLN A 161 18.35 20.99 -10.66
CA GLN A 161 18.87 20.78 -9.30
C GLN A 161 20.36 20.44 -9.29
N LEU A 162 20.82 19.60 -10.22
CA LEU A 162 22.24 19.25 -10.34
C LEU A 162 23.08 20.45 -10.79
N LEU A 163 22.60 21.22 -11.79
CA LEU A 163 23.26 22.44 -12.25
C LEU A 163 23.39 23.47 -11.11
N SER A 164 22.31 23.70 -10.36
CA SER A 164 22.33 24.61 -9.21
C SER A 164 23.34 24.18 -8.15
N LYS A 165 23.43 22.88 -7.86
CA LYS A 165 24.39 22.33 -6.88
C LYS A 165 25.84 22.36 -7.34
N ASN A 166 26.09 22.39 -8.65
CA ASN A 166 27.43 22.35 -9.23
C ASN A 166 27.85 23.65 -9.92
N ASN A 167 27.39 24.80 -9.41
CA ASN A 167 27.75 26.12 -9.93
C ASN A 167 27.50 26.29 -11.45
N GLN A 168 26.42 25.71 -11.95
CA GLN A 168 26.01 25.76 -13.37
C GLN A 168 27.00 25.11 -14.36
N HIS A 169 27.86 24.19 -13.90
CA HIS A 169 28.79 23.48 -14.79
C HIS A 169 28.08 22.38 -15.58
N TRP A 170 27.79 22.66 -16.86
CA TRP A 170 26.93 21.81 -17.68
C TRP A 170 27.61 20.53 -18.18
N GLU A 171 28.92 20.52 -18.46
CA GLU A 171 29.62 19.29 -18.90
C GLU A 171 29.62 18.21 -17.81
N GLU A 172 29.79 18.60 -16.55
CA GLU A 172 29.71 17.69 -15.40
C GLU A 172 28.31 17.09 -15.27
N VAL A 173 27.26 17.92 -15.35
CA VAL A 173 25.88 17.43 -15.28
C VAL A 173 25.56 16.51 -16.46
N PHE A 174 26.06 16.82 -17.65
CA PHE A 174 25.92 15.93 -18.81
C PHE A 174 26.58 14.57 -18.56
N TRP A 175 27.81 14.55 -18.02
CA TRP A 175 28.50 13.33 -17.62
C TRP A 175 27.71 12.51 -16.60
N TRP A 176 27.21 13.14 -15.55
CA TRP A 176 26.42 12.46 -14.51
C TRP A 176 25.14 11.86 -15.08
N MET A 177 24.46 12.60 -15.96
CA MET A 177 23.25 12.13 -16.63
C MET A 177 23.54 10.98 -17.60
N LEU A 178 24.66 11.04 -18.34
CA LEU A 178 25.09 9.96 -19.22
C LEU A 178 25.33 8.67 -18.42
N ALA A 179 26.09 8.76 -17.33
CA ALA A 179 26.34 7.64 -16.43
C ALA A 179 25.04 7.10 -15.82
N LYS A 180 24.13 7.99 -15.34
CA LYS A 180 22.81 7.60 -14.84
C LYS A 180 22.03 6.74 -15.86
N ASN A 181 22.07 7.11 -17.13
CA ASN A 181 21.38 6.36 -18.19
C ASN A 181 21.98 4.95 -18.41
N PHE A 182 23.30 4.78 -18.23
CA PHE A 182 23.93 3.46 -18.26
C PHE A 182 23.56 2.56 -17.06
N GLY A 183 23.10 3.15 -15.95
CA GLY A 183 22.57 2.40 -14.81
C GLY A 183 21.18 1.80 -15.04
N ILE A 184 20.51 2.13 -16.16
CA ILE A 184 19.15 1.69 -16.52
C ILE A 184 18.19 1.92 -15.32
N ARG A 185 17.22 1.02 -15.05
CA ARG A 185 16.21 1.23 -14.01
C ARG A 185 16.73 0.93 -12.60
N ILE A 186 17.60 -0.06 -12.47
CA ILE A 186 18.01 -0.59 -11.16
C ILE A 186 19.17 0.23 -10.58
N ASN A 187 20.15 0.59 -11.41
CA ASN A 187 21.41 1.18 -10.95
C ASN A 187 21.56 2.67 -11.33
N ALA A 188 20.54 3.30 -11.92
CA ALA A 188 20.59 4.70 -12.36
C ALA A 188 21.14 5.64 -11.27
N ASP A 189 20.54 5.60 -10.08
CA ASP A 189 20.93 6.50 -9.00
C ASP A 189 22.33 6.19 -8.44
N SER A 190 22.72 4.92 -8.42
CA SER A 190 24.07 4.51 -8.02
C SER A 190 25.12 5.01 -9.02
N PHE A 191 24.85 4.88 -10.33
CA PHE A 191 25.77 5.33 -11.38
C PHE A 191 25.91 6.85 -11.39
N GLU A 192 24.82 7.58 -11.20
CA GLU A 192 24.87 9.04 -11.04
C GLU A 192 25.77 9.45 -9.86
N LYS A 193 25.59 8.81 -8.69
CA LYS A 193 26.39 9.10 -7.49
C LYS A 193 27.87 8.79 -7.71
N ILE A 194 28.20 7.69 -8.39
CA ILE A 194 29.59 7.36 -8.72
C ILE A 194 30.16 8.42 -9.67
N ALA A 195 29.43 8.80 -10.71
CA ALA A 195 29.86 9.80 -11.67
C ALA A 195 30.13 11.17 -11.02
N GLN A 196 29.32 11.56 -10.03
CA GLN A 196 29.52 12.77 -9.23
C GLN A 196 30.84 12.78 -8.44
N THR A 197 31.46 11.62 -8.19
CA THR A 197 32.79 11.52 -7.55
C THR A 197 33.96 11.58 -8.53
N ILE A 198 33.69 11.56 -9.85
CA ILE A 198 34.70 11.51 -10.91
C ILE A 198 34.56 12.76 -11.78
N PRO A 199 35.44 13.76 -11.60
CA PRO A 199 35.43 14.97 -12.42
C PRO A 199 35.55 14.68 -13.93
N ILE A 200 34.79 15.41 -14.75
CA ILE A 200 34.74 15.21 -16.21
C ILE A 200 36.11 15.43 -16.88
N ASN A 201 36.95 16.28 -16.30
CA ASN A 201 38.29 16.56 -16.80
C ASN A 201 39.26 15.35 -16.71
N ILE A 202 38.94 14.33 -15.91
CA ILE A 202 39.70 13.07 -15.89
C ILE A 202 39.39 12.23 -17.13
N LEU A 203 38.14 12.29 -17.61
CA LEU A 203 37.65 11.52 -18.76
C LEU A 203 37.93 12.22 -20.10
N ALA A 204 38.09 13.53 -20.10
CA ALA A 204 38.33 14.34 -21.29
C ALA A 204 39.81 14.34 -21.76
N LYS A 205 40.64 13.42 -21.26
CA LYS A 205 42.03 13.18 -21.70
C LYS A 205 42.11 12.03 -22.69
#